data_AF-A0A6L8I279-F1
#
_entry.id   AF-A0A6L8I279-F1
#
_cell.length_a   1.000
_cell.length_b   1.000
_cell.length_c   1.000
_cell.angle_alpha   90.00
_cell.angle_beta   90.00
_cell.angle_gamma   90.00
#
_symmetry.space_group_name_H-M   'P 1'
#
loop_
_entity.id
_entity.type
_entity.pdbx_description
1 polymer ?
#
loop_
_entity_poly.entity_id
_entity_poly.type
_entity_poly.pdbx_seq_one_letter_code
_entity_poly.pdbx_strand_id
1 'polypeptide(L)' 'MPGLWSRMRAGTREDGSGIKANDPGWCDQTPAAVAARLRPVAWLEQRDIRGTLVEEPGYAEALEEWLGVIRSGARQRR' A
#
# COMPACT_ATOMS: atom_id res chain seq x y z
N MET A 1 -8.04 -5.92 -1.76
CA MET A 1 -6.85 -6.09 -0.88
C MET A 1 -5.85 -4.95 -1.09
N PRO A 2 -6.01 -3.80 -0.41
CA PRO A 2 -5.19 -2.59 -0.64
C PRO A 2 -3.70 -2.73 -0.26
N GLY A 3 -3.38 -3.55 0.76
CA GLY A 3 -2.02 -3.69 1.31
C GLY A 3 -1.02 -4.40 0.40
N LEU A 4 -1.46 -5.38 -0.40
CA LEU A 4 -0.58 -6.13 -1.31
C LEU A 4 -0.14 -5.28 -2.50
N TRP A 5 -1.04 -4.40 -2.98
CA TRP A 5 -0.81 -3.55 -4.16
C TRP A 5 0.14 -2.38 -3.87
N SER A 6 0.04 -1.77 -2.68
CA SER A 6 1.00 -0.76 -2.21
C SER A 6 2.41 -1.35 -2.12
N ARG A 7 2.55 -2.57 -1.58
CA ARG A 7 3.84 -3.28 -1.50
C ARG A 7 4.41 -3.64 -2.88
N MET A 8 3.58 -4.08 -3.83
CA MET A 8 4.02 -4.31 -5.21
C MET A 8 4.46 -3.02 -5.92
N ARG A 9 3.73 -1.91 -5.75
CA ARG A 9 4.05 -0.63 -6.42
C ARG A 9 5.21 0.14 -5.79
N ALA A 10 5.55 -0.14 -4.54
CA ALA A 10 6.80 0.32 -3.91
C ALA A 10 8.07 -0.32 -4.53
N GLY A 11 7.89 -1.21 -5.51
CA GLY A 11 8.91 -1.55 -6.50
C GLY A 11 9.91 -2.60 -6.07
N THR A 12 9.70 -3.29 -4.95
CA THR A 12 10.61 -4.35 -4.50
C THR A 12 9.81 -5.63 -4.25
N ARG A 13 10.09 -6.66 -5.05
CA ARG A 13 9.73 -8.04 -4.70
C ARG A 13 10.44 -8.44 -3.41
N GLU A 14 9.97 -9.52 -2.77
CA GLU A 14 10.62 -10.09 -1.59
C GLU A 14 12.08 -10.48 -1.81
N ASP A 15 12.46 -10.77 -3.05
CA ASP A 15 13.83 -11.06 -3.48
C ASP A 15 14.67 -9.82 -3.81
N GLY A 16 14.14 -8.61 -3.62
CA GLY A 16 14.83 -7.36 -3.94
C GLY A 16 14.73 -6.94 -5.42
N SER A 17 14.12 -7.74 -6.30
CA SER A 17 14.00 -7.40 -7.71
C SER A 17 12.95 -6.32 -7.97
N GLY A 18 13.26 -5.46 -8.95
CA GLY A 18 12.35 -4.41 -9.42
C GLY A 18 11.08 -4.98 -10.04
N ILE A 19 9.91 -4.47 -9.66
CA ILE A 19 8.65 -4.82 -10.31
C ILE A 19 8.43 -3.88 -11.49
N LYS A 20 8.32 -4.45 -12.70
CA LYS A 20 8.07 -3.69 -13.94
C LYS A 20 6.67 -3.09 -13.90
N ALA A 21 6.53 -1.84 -14.36
CA ALA A 21 5.25 -1.18 -14.50
C ALA A 21 4.27 -2.03 -15.32
N ASN A 22 3.14 -2.40 -14.72
CA ASN A 22 2.15 -3.28 -15.34
C ASN A 22 0.82 -2.57 -15.68
N ASP A 23 0.69 -1.29 -15.36
CA ASP A 23 -0.57 -0.56 -15.40
C ASP A 23 -0.34 0.92 -15.76
N PRO A 24 -1.25 1.59 -16.49
CA PRO A 24 -1.08 2.98 -16.91
C PRO A 24 -0.84 3.95 -15.75
N GLY A 25 -1.46 3.70 -14.60
CA GLY A 25 -1.29 4.54 -13.41
C GLY A 25 -0.08 4.17 -12.57
N TRP A 26 0.89 3.39 -13.09
CA TRP A 26 2.07 2.95 -12.32
C TRP A 26 2.86 4.12 -11.72
N CYS A 27 3.28 5.05 -12.58
CA CYS A 27 4.11 6.18 -12.19
C CYS A 27 3.42 7.09 -11.17
N ASP A 28 2.12 7.36 -11.32
CA ASP A 28 1.40 8.32 -10.47
C ASP A 28 1.15 7.78 -9.05
N GLN A 29 1.06 6.46 -8.91
CA GLN A 29 0.78 5.83 -7.62
C GLN A 29 2.07 5.37 -6.89
N THR A 30 3.21 5.29 -7.58
CA THR A 30 4.49 4.89 -6.97
C THR A 30 4.90 5.83 -5.82
N PRO A 31 4.84 7.16 -5.94
CA PRO A 31 5.17 8.07 -4.84
C PRO A 31 4.31 7.83 -3.60
N ALA A 32 3.00 7.64 -3.79
CA ALA A 32 2.06 7.37 -2.70
C ALA A 32 2.30 5.99 -2.07
N ALA A 33 2.67 4.98 -2.87
CA ALA A 33 3.06 3.66 -2.37
C ALA A 33 4.34 3.71 -1.51
N VAL A 34 5.33 4.51 -1.91
CA VAL A 34 6.56 4.73 -1.13
C VAL A 34 6.25 5.45 0.18
N ALA A 35 5.45 6.53 0.12
CA ALA A 35 5.03 7.27 1.32
C ALA A 35 4.23 6.39 2.28
N ALA A 36 3.37 5.49 1.76
CA ALA A 36 2.57 4.55 2.53
C ALA A 36 3.38 3.56 3.37
N ARG A 37 4.68 3.36 3.08
CA ARG A 37 5.58 2.52 3.90
C ARG A 37 5.73 3.09 5.32
N LEU A 38 5.78 4.42 5.43
CA LEU A 38 5.92 5.16 6.68
C LEU A 38 4.58 5.72 7.17
N ARG A 39 3.71 6.14 6.25
CA ARG A 39 2.43 6.77 6.55
C ARG A 39 1.30 6.11 5.74
N PRO A 40 0.70 5.01 6.23
CA PRO A 40 -0.33 4.25 5.51
C PRO A 40 -1.44 5.08 4.88
N VAL A 41 -1.89 6.13 5.57
CA VAL A 41 -2.89 7.10 5.08
C VAL A 41 -2.50 7.77 3.76
N ALA A 42 -1.20 7.94 3.46
CA ALA A 42 -0.74 8.49 2.17
C ALA A 42 -1.21 7.67 0.97
N TRP A 43 -1.51 6.37 1.18
CA TRP A 43 -2.11 5.55 0.15
C TRP A 43 -3.54 5.99 -0.16
N LEU A 44 -4.33 6.31 0.87
CA LEU A 44 -5.76 6.65 0.77
C LEU A 44 -6.01 8.06 0.22
N GLU A 45 -5.03 8.95 0.37
CA GLU A 45 -5.11 10.35 -0.09
C GLU A 45 -5.19 10.54 -1.61
N GLN A 46 -4.99 9.49 -2.39
CA GLN A 46 -5.14 9.50 -3.84
C GLN A 46 -6.63 9.56 -4.23
N ARG A 47 -7.25 10.73 -4.04
CA ARG A 47 -8.69 10.98 -4.22
C ARG A 47 -9.20 10.64 -5.61
N ASP A 48 -8.39 10.83 -6.66
CA ASP A 48 -8.78 10.48 -8.04
C ASP A 48 -9.03 8.98 -8.25
N ILE A 49 -8.43 8.14 -7.41
CA ILE A 49 -8.48 6.67 -7.53
C ILE A 49 -9.30 6.06 -6.39
N ARG A 50 -9.22 6.65 -5.19
CA ARG A 50 -9.76 6.10 -3.94
C ARG A 50 -10.94 6.91 -3.41
N GLY A 51 -11.29 8.03 -4.05
CA GLY A 51 -12.43 8.85 -3.67
C GLY A 51 -12.30 9.39 -2.24
N THR A 52 -13.35 9.21 -1.45
CA THR A 52 -13.45 9.66 -0.06
C THR A 52 -12.97 8.61 0.95
N LEU A 53 -12.30 7.53 0.53
CA LEU A 53 -11.83 6.49 1.46
C LEU A 53 -10.93 7.02 2.59
N VAL A 54 -10.24 8.14 2.36
CA VAL A 54 -9.41 8.80 3.39
C VAL A 54 -10.25 9.39 4.53
N GLU A 55 -11.54 9.64 4.30
CA GLU A 55 -12.48 10.21 5.26
C GLU A 55 -13.18 9.13 6.09
N GLU A 56 -12.98 7.85 5.75
CA GLU A 56 -13.51 6.69 6.46
C GLU A 56 -12.46 6.19 7.49
N PRO A 57 -12.55 6.59 8.78
CA PRO A 57 -11.52 6.28 9.77
C PRO A 57 -11.26 4.78 9.94
N GLY A 58 -12.30 3.95 9.83
CA GLY A 58 -12.14 2.49 9.91
C GLY A 58 -11.29 1.90 8.78
N TYR A 59 -11.22 2.58 7.63
CA TYR A 59 -10.39 2.13 6.51
C TYR A 59 -8.91 2.44 6.73
N ALA A 60 -8.61 3.59 7.34
CA ALA A 60 -7.26 3.97 7.72
C ALA A 60 -6.71 3.01 8.78
N GLU A 61 -7.49 2.75 9.84
CA GLU A 61 -7.12 1.81 10.91
C GLU A 61 -6.86 0.40 10.36
N ALA A 62 -7.77 -0.13 9.54
CA ALA A 62 -7.61 -1.45 8.94
C ALA A 62 -6.37 -1.52 8.03
N LEU A 63 -6.05 -0.45 7.30
CA LEU A 63 -4.86 -0.40 6.45
C LEU A 63 -3.57 -0.39 7.29
N GLU A 64 -3.56 0.34 8.40
CA GLU A 64 -2.44 0.37 9.33
C GLU A 64 -2.18 -0.99 9.97
N GLU A 65 -3.25 -1.66 10.43
CA GLU A 65 -3.19 -3.00 11.00
C GLU A 65 -2.62 -4.00 9.99
N TRP A 66 -3.19 -4.03 8.77
CA TRP A 66 -2.74 -4.93 7.71
C TRP A 66 -1.28 -4.69 7.31
N LEU A 67 -0.84 -3.43 7.21
CA LEU A 67 0.56 -3.12 6.93
C LEU A 67 1.46 -3.51 8.10
N GLY A 68 0.98 -3.41 9.34
CA GLY A 68 1.62 -3.94 10.53
C GLY A 68 1.90 -5.44 10.40
N VAL A 69 0.88 -6.23 10.06
CA VAL A 69 0.98 -7.69 9.86
C VAL A 69 1.94 -8.05 8.72
N ILE A 70 1.90 -7.29 7.62
CA ILE A 70 2.78 -7.52 6.46
C ILE A 70 4.25 -7.20 6.80
N ARG A 71 4.49 -6.15 7.61
CA ARG A 71 5.84 -5.73 8.03
C ARG A 71 6.46 -6.62 9.10
N SER A 72 5.67 -7.11 10.05
CA SER A 72 6.15 -8.03 11.09
C SER A 72 6.54 -9.40 10.52
N GLY A 73 6.32 -9.62 9.22
CA GLY A 73 6.47 -10.91 8.56
C GLY A 73 5.34 -11.78 9.04
N ALA A 74 4.37 -12.08 8.16
CA ALA A 74 3.21 -12.89 8.48
C ALA A 74 3.61 -14.21 9.16
N ARG A 75 3.75 -14.19 10.49
CA ARG A 75 3.75 -15.37 11.34
C ARG A 75 2.28 -15.69 11.45
N GLN A 76 1.78 -16.41 10.45
CA GLN A 76 0.45 -16.99 10.45
C GLN A 76 0.24 -17.63 11.82
N ARG A 77 -0.68 -17.06 12.61
CA ARG A 77 -1.15 -17.75 13.80
C ARG A 77 -1.95 -18.95 13.29
N ARG A 78 -1.51 -20.11 13.76
CA ARG A 78 -2.03 -21.46 13.57
C ARG A 78 -3.55 -21.53 13.65
#